data_AF-A0A661NN96-F1
#
_entry.id   AF-A0A661NN96-F1
#
_cell.length_a   1.000
_cell.length_b   1.000
_cell.length_c   1.000
_cell.angle_alpha   90.00
_cell.angle_beta   90.00
_cell.angle_gamma   90.00
#
_symmetry.space_group_name_H-M   'P 1'
#
loop_
_entity.id
_entity.type
_entity.pdbx_description
1 polymer ?
#
loop_
_entity_poly.entity_id
_entity_poly.type
_entity_poly.pdbx_seq_one_letter_code
_entity_poly.pdbx_strand_id
1 'polypeptide(L)'
;MINSRREFLSSLVAVGAGVGLVSVIGCGDDDPVTDSGTPTDSGTGSDSSTPTDSGTGSDSSTPTDSSTPTDSGTAGDTGTAGDTGTGCGSWNTEIGSNHSHAMTVSAADVTAGAEKTYDIMGSSSHSHSVTITAANFTDLAAGTTVTATSTSAGDHTHGITVTCAD
;
A
#
# COMPACT_ATOMS: atom_id res chain seq x y z
N MET A 1 -35.10 9.79 28.63
CA MET A 1 -34.44 9.34 27.39
C MET A 1 -34.96 10.22 26.27
N ILE A 2 -34.15 11.16 25.79
CA ILE A 2 -34.19 11.90 24.51
C ILE A 2 -33.12 12.97 24.69
N ASN A 3 -31.96 12.82 24.05
CA ASN A 3 -31.10 13.96 23.71
C ASN A 3 -30.70 13.78 22.25
N SER A 4 -31.52 14.35 21.38
CA SER A 4 -31.22 14.54 19.95
C SER A 4 -31.06 16.02 19.72
N ARG A 5 -29.84 16.46 19.37
CA ARG A 5 -29.59 17.80 18.83
C ARG A 5 -28.46 17.72 17.80
N ARG A 6 -28.83 17.53 16.54
CA ARG A 6 -27.98 17.80 15.38
C ARG A 6 -28.54 19.06 14.71
N GLU A 7 -27.90 20.18 14.94
CA GLU A 7 -28.15 21.43 14.22
C GLU A 7 -26.80 21.89 13.66
N PHE A 8 -26.52 21.54 12.41
CA PHE A 8 -25.50 22.20 11.61
C PHE A 8 -26.20 22.79 10.38
N LEU A 9 -26.81 23.96 10.60
CA LEU A 9 -27.28 24.86 9.56
C LEU A 9 -26.14 25.80 9.16
N SER A 10 -26.02 26.04 7.85
CA SER A 10 -25.41 27.19 7.18
C SER A 10 -24.23 26.84 6.28
N SER A 11 -24.45 26.83 4.97
CA SER A 11 -24.11 28.01 4.18
C SER A 11 -24.68 27.89 2.77
N LEU A 12 -25.60 28.78 2.44
CA LEU A 12 -26.08 29.05 1.10
C LEU A 12 -25.15 30.11 0.49
N VAL A 13 -24.44 29.80 -0.59
CA VAL A 13 -23.88 30.81 -1.50
C VAL A 13 -24.22 30.41 -2.92
N ALA A 14 -25.01 31.24 -3.58
CA ALA A 14 -25.36 31.17 -4.98
C ALA A 14 -24.64 32.29 -5.75
N VAL A 15 -23.79 31.93 -6.72
CA VAL A 15 -23.28 32.74 -7.85
C VAL A 15 -22.76 31.69 -8.85
N GLY A 16 -22.97 31.67 -10.16
CA GLY A 16 -23.50 32.61 -11.14
C GLY A 16 -23.39 31.95 -12.53
N ALA A 17 -23.91 32.64 -13.55
CA ALA A 17 -24.15 32.15 -14.90
C ALA A 17 -22.89 31.87 -15.76
N GLY A 18 -23.02 30.93 -16.70
CA GLY A 18 -22.77 31.23 -18.11
C GLY A 18 -21.54 30.62 -18.80
N VAL A 19 -21.76 30.41 -20.10
CA VAL A 19 -20.82 30.27 -21.24
C VAL A 19 -20.40 28.84 -21.61
N GLY A 20 -20.92 28.40 -22.76
CA GLY A 20 -20.54 27.17 -23.43
C GLY A 20 -19.21 27.26 -24.15
N LEU A 21 -18.62 26.09 -24.40
CA LEU A 21 -17.50 25.91 -25.31
C LEU A 21 -17.80 24.74 -26.24
N VAL A 22 -17.97 25.07 -27.52
CA VAL A 22 -17.95 24.15 -28.66
C VAL A 22 -16.53 23.56 -28.75
N SER A 23 -16.40 22.24 -28.62
CA SER A 23 -15.13 21.55 -28.84
C SER A 23 -15.09 21.03 -30.27
N VAL A 24 -14.28 21.68 -31.11
CA VAL A 24 -13.88 21.16 -32.42
C VAL A 24 -12.67 20.26 -32.20
N ILE A 25 -12.86 18.94 -32.30
CA ILE A 25 -11.79 17.97 -32.48
C ILE A 25 -12.13 17.19 -33.75
N GLY A 26 -11.77 17.76 -34.89
CA GLY A 26 -11.66 17.04 -36.14
C GLY A 26 -10.25 16.50 -36.25
N CYS A 27 -10.09 15.19 -36.05
CA CYS A 27 -8.87 14.45 -36.35
C CYS A 27 -8.99 13.98 -37.80
N GLY A 28 -8.00 14.29 -38.64
CA GLY A 28 -7.92 13.69 -39.96
C GLY A 28 -6.68 14.17 -40.67
N ASP A 29 -5.65 13.30 -40.71
CA ASP A 29 -4.75 13.13 -41.84
C ASP A 29 -4.13 11.72 -41.72
N ASP A 30 -4.61 10.84 -42.60
CA ASP A 30 -4.08 9.53 -42.92
C ASP A 30 -2.79 9.68 -43.74
N ASP A 31 -1.66 9.20 -43.24
CA ASP A 31 -0.47 8.91 -44.06
C ASP A 31 0.10 7.52 -43.72
N PRO A 32 -0.09 6.50 -44.58
CA PRO A 32 0.60 5.22 -44.46
C PRO A 32 1.97 5.32 -45.14
N VAL A 33 3.01 5.65 -44.39
CA VAL A 33 4.40 5.39 -44.82
C VAL A 33 4.84 4.02 -44.32
N THR A 34 4.68 3.05 -45.21
CA THR A 34 5.48 1.82 -45.18
C THR A 34 6.77 2.11 -45.95
N ASP A 35 7.93 2.10 -45.29
CA ASP A 35 9.11 1.51 -45.90
C ASP A 35 10.17 1.06 -44.88
N SER A 36 10.66 -0.12 -45.22
CA SER A 36 11.66 -1.03 -44.72
C SER A 36 13.06 -0.43 -44.51
N GLY A 37 13.78 -0.92 -43.51
CA GLY A 37 15.24 -0.82 -43.49
C GLY A 37 15.89 -1.24 -42.17
N THR A 38 16.17 -2.53 -42.00
CA THR A 38 17.32 -3.00 -41.20
C THR A 38 18.44 -3.35 -42.17
N PRO A 39 19.70 -2.97 -41.85
CA PRO A 39 20.67 -4.00 -41.51
C PRO A 39 21.68 -3.60 -40.41
N THR A 40 21.79 -4.48 -39.42
CA THR A 40 22.97 -5.21 -38.91
C THR A 40 24.40 -4.65 -39.10
N ASP A 41 25.04 -4.47 -37.93
CA ASP A 41 26.40 -4.88 -37.49
C ASP A 41 27.67 -4.16 -37.97
N SER A 42 28.50 -3.74 -37.00
CA SER A 42 29.89 -4.22 -36.80
C SER A 42 30.61 -3.35 -35.76
N GLY A 43 31.07 -3.95 -34.66
CA GLY A 43 31.91 -3.25 -33.69
C GLY A 43 32.36 -4.07 -32.49
N THR A 44 32.92 -5.26 -32.69
CA THR A 44 33.75 -5.97 -31.70
C THR A 44 35.13 -5.30 -31.59
N GLY A 45 35.56 -4.99 -30.37
CA GLY A 45 36.93 -4.57 -30.04
C GLY A 45 37.21 -4.78 -28.56
N SER A 46 37.87 -5.90 -28.25
CA SER A 46 38.53 -6.21 -26.98
C SER A 46 39.64 -5.19 -26.66
N ASP A 47 39.94 -5.02 -25.37
CA ASP A 47 41.28 -4.97 -24.75
C ASP A 47 41.08 -4.57 -23.26
N SER A 48 41.13 -5.50 -22.31
CA SER A 48 42.33 -6.03 -21.65
C SER A 48 43.25 -4.96 -21.05
N SER A 49 43.11 -4.73 -19.74
CA SER A 49 44.25 -4.38 -18.88
C SER A 49 43.92 -4.61 -17.39
N THR A 50 44.32 -5.78 -16.88
CA THR A 50 44.92 -5.90 -15.53
C THR A 50 46.44 -5.90 -15.69
N PRO A 51 47.15 -5.07 -14.92
CA PRO A 51 48.13 -5.56 -13.93
C PRO A 51 48.12 -4.65 -12.67
N THR A 52 48.77 -4.86 -11.53
CA THR A 52 49.47 -5.95 -10.85
C THR A 52 49.75 -5.39 -9.44
N ASP A 53 49.70 -6.26 -8.44
CA ASP A 53 50.11 -6.07 -7.05
C ASP A 53 51.55 -5.53 -6.91
N SER A 54 51.79 -4.61 -5.97
CA SER A 54 53.06 -4.45 -5.24
C SER A 54 52.98 -3.33 -4.20
N GLY A 55 53.03 -3.69 -2.92
CA GLY A 55 53.17 -2.70 -1.84
C GLY A 55 53.20 -3.28 -0.43
N THR A 56 54.01 -4.31 -0.17
CA THR A 56 54.43 -4.69 1.18
C THR A 56 55.29 -3.60 1.82
N GLY A 57 54.93 -3.17 3.03
CA GLY A 57 55.70 -2.29 3.91
C GLY A 57 55.51 -2.67 5.38
N SER A 58 56.21 -3.72 5.79
CA SER A 58 56.72 -4.03 7.15
C SER A 58 57.29 -2.79 7.88
N ASP A 59 57.34 -2.64 9.21
CA ASP A 59 57.13 -3.50 10.38
C ASP A 59 57.10 -2.62 11.66
N SER A 60 56.70 -3.26 12.78
CA SER A 60 57.23 -3.06 14.15
C SER A 60 56.58 -1.95 15.01
N SER A 61 56.10 -2.16 16.24
CA SER A 61 56.16 -3.33 17.14
C SER A 61 55.31 -3.10 18.42
N THR A 62 54.42 -4.08 18.73
CA THR A 62 54.11 -4.69 20.06
C THR A 62 53.56 -3.82 21.23
N PRO A 63 53.06 -4.42 22.34
CA PRO A 63 51.76 -5.09 22.49
C PRO A 63 50.97 -4.53 23.69
N THR A 64 49.64 -4.60 23.68
CA THR A 64 48.86 -4.47 24.93
C THR A 64 47.84 -5.60 24.99
N ASP A 65 48.22 -6.66 25.69
CA ASP A 65 47.29 -7.58 26.31
C ASP A 65 46.49 -6.82 27.38
N SER A 66 45.17 -6.77 27.22
CA SER A 66 44.26 -6.75 28.37
C SER A 66 42.87 -7.20 27.92
N SER A 67 42.69 -8.52 27.98
CA SER A 67 41.46 -9.23 28.34
C SER A 67 40.12 -8.48 28.26
N THR A 68 39.34 -8.82 27.23
CA THR A 68 37.88 -8.94 27.32
C THR A 68 37.45 -10.19 26.58
N PRO A 69 36.73 -11.15 27.18
CA PRO A 69 36.07 -12.19 26.43
C PRO A 69 34.86 -11.54 25.77
N THR A 70 34.98 -11.10 24.52
CA THR A 70 33.78 -10.79 23.73
C THR A 70 33.24 -12.10 23.22
N ASP A 71 32.20 -12.51 23.95
CA ASP A 71 31.36 -13.67 23.73
C ASP A 71 31.02 -13.88 22.26
N SER A 72 31.11 -15.14 21.86
CA SER A 72 30.73 -15.64 20.55
C SER A 72 29.21 -15.72 20.48
N GLY A 73 28.58 -14.55 20.34
CA GLY A 73 27.19 -14.43 19.91
C GLY A 73 27.17 -13.98 18.46
N THR A 74 27.27 -14.92 17.52
CA THR A 74 26.85 -14.67 16.14
C THR A 74 25.37 -14.31 16.19
N ALA A 75 25.06 -13.00 16.27
CA ALA A 75 23.77 -12.48 15.87
C ALA A 75 23.68 -12.60 14.35
N GLY A 76 23.58 -13.85 13.88
CA GLY A 76 23.05 -14.18 12.57
C GLY A 76 21.54 -14.07 12.62
N ASP A 77 21.04 -12.91 13.08
CA ASP A 77 19.74 -12.48 12.63
C ASP A 77 20.02 -11.85 11.27
N THR A 78 19.86 -12.64 10.22
CA THR A 78 19.61 -12.09 8.90
C THR A 78 18.28 -11.38 8.98
N GLY A 79 18.29 -10.20 9.59
CA GLY A 79 17.24 -9.22 9.53
C GLY A 79 17.01 -8.98 8.06
N THR A 80 16.03 -9.69 7.52
CA THR A 80 15.45 -9.37 6.24
C THR A 80 14.86 -7.98 6.46
N ALA A 81 15.51 -6.96 5.91
CA ALA A 81 14.91 -5.65 5.78
C ALA A 81 13.61 -5.84 4.97
N GLY A 82 12.48 -5.86 5.67
CA GLY A 82 11.18 -6.17 5.07
C GLY A 82 10.02 -6.38 6.03
N ASP A 83 10.26 -6.55 7.34
CA ASP A 83 9.15 -6.55 8.30
C ASP A 83 8.83 -5.12 8.74
N THR A 84 8.12 -4.38 7.89
CA THR A 84 7.38 -3.21 8.35
C THR A 84 6.16 -3.68 9.14
N GLY A 85 6.44 -4.16 10.37
CA GLY A 85 5.63 -4.04 11.57
C GLY A 85 4.13 -4.17 11.43
N THR A 86 3.66 -5.28 10.87
CA THR A 86 2.25 -5.67 11.02
C THR A 86 2.20 -6.81 12.02
N GLY A 87 1.68 -6.54 13.23
CA GLY A 87 1.60 -7.52 14.32
C GLY A 87 0.70 -8.73 14.02
N CYS A 88 -0.01 -8.71 12.89
CA CYS A 88 -0.87 -9.79 12.41
C CYS A 88 -0.55 -10.17 10.97
N GLY A 89 -0.46 -11.47 10.69
CA GLY A 89 -0.19 -11.98 9.34
C GLY A 89 -1.42 -12.04 8.44
N SER A 90 -2.63 -12.08 9.02
CA SER A 90 -3.89 -12.05 8.29
C SER A 90 -5.06 -11.56 9.16
N TRP A 91 -6.22 -11.27 8.55
CA TRP A 91 -7.38 -10.70 9.23
C TRP A 91 -8.67 -11.46 8.91
N ASN A 92 -9.47 -11.72 9.95
CA ASN A 92 -10.85 -12.17 9.82
C ASN A 92 -11.78 -10.96 9.75
N THR A 93 -12.76 -11.01 8.85
CA THR A 93 -13.82 -10.02 8.77
C THR A 93 -15.16 -10.68 9.07
N GLU A 94 -15.86 -10.16 10.08
CA GLU A 94 -17.22 -10.53 10.42
C GLU A 94 -18.17 -9.39 10.02
N ILE A 95 -19.29 -9.77 9.39
CA ILE A 95 -20.34 -8.84 8.98
C ILE A 95 -21.58 -9.15 9.82
N GLY A 96 -22.06 -8.19 10.59
CA GLY A 96 -23.25 -8.35 11.43
C GLY A 96 -24.52 -8.42 10.58
N SER A 97 -25.48 -9.27 10.97
CA SER A 97 -26.69 -9.54 10.18
C SER A 97 -26.38 -9.92 8.73
N ASN A 98 -25.28 -10.66 8.52
CA ASN A 98 -24.82 -11.01 7.18
C ASN A 98 -25.86 -11.89 6.47
N HIS A 99 -26.23 -11.48 5.26
CA HIS A 99 -27.12 -12.21 4.37
C HIS A 99 -26.46 -12.46 3.00
N SER A 100 -25.14 -12.73 2.99
CA SER A 100 -24.25 -13.08 1.86
C SER A 100 -23.30 -11.97 1.37
N HIS A 101 -23.08 -10.95 2.20
CA HIS A 101 -21.99 -9.99 2.06
C HIS A 101 -20.63 -10.62 2.37
N ALA A 102 -19.58 -10.07 1.77
CA ALA A 102 -18.22 -10.49 1.98
C ALA A 102 -17.25 -9.31 1.83
N MET A 103 -16.17 -9.33 2.60
CA MET A 103 -15.08 -8.37 2.56
C MET A 103 -13.79 -9.06 2.96
N THR A 104 -12.67 -8.63 2.38
CA THR A 104 -11.33 -9.10 2.76
C THR A 104 -10.43 -7.89 2.95
N VAL A 105 -9.78 -7.81 4.11
CA VAL A 105 -8.71 -6.85 4.37
C VAL A 105 -7.39 -7.51 4.03
N SER A 106 -6.63 -6.93 3.11
CA SER A 106 -5.34 -7.47 2.69
C SER A 106 -4.19 -6.92 3.53
N ALA A 107 -3.08 -7.65 3.60
CA ALA A 107 -1.86 -7.16 4.24
C ALA A 107 -1.36 -5.88 3.58
N ALA A 108 -1.47 -5.77 2.25
CA ALA A 108 -1.07 -4.58 1.53
C ALA A 108 -1.88 -3.34 1.95
N ASP A 109 -3.18 -3.48 2.21
CA ASP A 109 -4.01 -2.37 2.67
C ASP A 109 -3.61 -1.92 4.09
N VAL A 110 -3.33 -2.87 4.97
CA VAL A 110 -2.89 -2.59 6.35
C VAL A 110 -1.50 -1.96 6.37
N THR A 111 -0.55 -2.48 5.60
CA THR A 111 0.79 -1.91 5.46
C THR A 111 0.77 -0.53 4.81
N ALA A 112 -0.11 -0.30 3.83
CA ALA A 112 -0.27 1.01 3.21
C ALA A 112 -0.81 2.06 4.22
N GLY A 113 -1.64 1.64 5.18
CA GLY A 113 -2.17 2.50 6.24
C GLY A 113 -3.03 3.66 5.72
N ALA A 114 -3.43 3.63 4.45
CA ALA A 114 -4.20 4.67 3.81
C ALA A 114 -5.70 4.37 3.93
N GLU A 115 -6.52 5.39 4.17
CA GLU A 115 -7.97 5.22 4.19
C GLU A 115 -8.46 4.55 2.91
N LYS A 116 -9.36 3.58 3.06
CA LYS A 116 -9.89 2.80 1.96
C LYS A 116 -11.35 2.46 2.17
N THR A 117 -12.12 2.58 1.09
CA THR A 117 -13.51 2.14 1.04
C THR A 117 -13.59 0.80 0.32
N TYR A 118 -14.20 -0.18 0.98
CA TYR A 118 -14.45 -1.52 0.46
C TYR A 118 -15.91 -1.63 0.03
N ASP A 119 -16.15 -2.19 -1.15
CA ASP A 119 -17.46 -2.76 -1.47
C ASP A 119 -17.59 -4.10 -0.73
N ILE A 120 -18.75 -4.33 -0.13
CA ILE A 120 -19.01 -5.55 0.65
C ILE A 120 -20.12 -6.41 0.06
N MET A 121 -20.55 -6.18 -1.19
CA MET A 121 -21.69 -6.87 -1.80
C MET A 121 -21.57 -8.40 -1.69
N GLY A 122 -20.37 -8.94 -1.92
CA GLY A 122 -20.16 -10.39 -1.93
C GLY A 122 -21.09 -11.07 -2.94
N SER A 123 -21.96 -11.95 -2.45
CA SER A 123 -23.03 -12.62 -3.23
C SER A 123 -24.44 -12.12 -2.89
N SER A 124 -24.56 -11.02 -2.14
CA SER A 124 -25.84 -10.39 -1.82
C SER A 124 -26.52 -9.83 -3.08
N SER A 125 -27.83 -9.59 -2.99
CA SER A 125 -28.63 -9.00 -4.08
C SER A 125 -28.51 -7.49 -4.19
N HIS A 126 -27.81 -6.83 -3.26
CA HIS A 126 -27.55 -5.39 -3.27
C HIS A 126 -26.18 -5.07 -2.68
N SER A 127 -25.68 -3.87 -2.95
CA SER A 127 -24.35 -3.44 -2.49
C SER A 127 -24.42 -2.60 -1.21
N HIS A 128 -23.33 -2.69 -0.46
CA HIS A 128 -22.99 -1.82 0.64
C HIS A 128 -21.51 -1.50 0.51
N SER A 129 -21.07 -0.41 1.13
CA SER A 129 -19.66 -0.06 1.22
C SER A 129 -19.28 0.29 2.65
N VAL A 130 -18.04 0.04 3.04
CA VAL A 130 -17.50 0.42 4.36
C VAL A 130 -16.16 1.11 4.18
N THR A 131 -15.95 2.21 4.89
CA THR A 131 -14.68 2.93 4.91
C THR A 131 -13.89 2.50 6.15
N ILE A 132 -12.68 2.00 5.92
CA ILE A 132 -11.68 1.74 6.95
C ILE A 132 -10.67 2.89 6.91
N THR A 133 -10.57 3.64 8.00
CA THR A 133 -9.72 4.84 8.06
C THR A 133 -8.25 4.48 8.22
N ALA A 134 -7.36 5.46 8.00
CA ALA A 134 -5.93 5.29 8.27
C ALA A 134 -5.65 4.92 9.74
N ALA A 135 -6.42 5.48 10.68
CA ALA A 135 -6.32 5.13 12.10
C ALA A 135 -6.72 3.66 12.34
N ASN A 136 -7.77 3.17 11.66
CA ASN A 136 -8.16 1.77 11.77
C ASN A 136 -7.10 0.83 11.21
N PHE A 137 -6.45 1.17 10.10
CA PHE A 137 -5.33 0.35 9.61
C PHE A 137 -4.15 0.36 10.58
N THR A 138 -3.90 1.48 11.26
CA THR A 138 -2.90 1.54 12.34
C THR A 138 -3.27 0.61 13.49
N ASP A 139 -4.53 0.60 13.91
CA ASP A 139 -5.04 -0.30 14.95
C ASP A 139 -4.92 -1.78 14.53
N LEU A 140 -5.28 -2.11 13.29
CA LEU A 140 -5.16 -3.46 12.73
C LEU A 140 -3.69 -3.91 12.62
N ALA A 141 -2.78 -3.00 12.27
CA ALA A 141 -1.35 -3.27 12.25
C ALA A 141 -0.79 -3.51 13.66
N ALA A 142 -1.37 -2.86 14.69
CA ALA A 142 -1.04 -3.09 16.09
C ALA A 142 -1.72 -4.34 16.70
N GLY A 143 -2.47 -5.09 15.89
CA GLY A 143 -3.19 -6.29 16.32
C GLY A 143 -4.48 -6.04 17.09
N THR A 144 -4.99 -4.81 17.02
CA THR A 144 -6.25 -4.43 17.67
C THR A 144 -7.44 -4.73 16.78
N THR A 145 -8.57 -5.08 17.39
CA THR A 145 -9.83 -5.28 16.69
C THR A 145 -10.45 -3.94 16.29
N VAL A 146 -10.87 -3.83 15.03
CA VAL A 146 -11.57 -2.66 14.51
C VAL A 146 -13.04 -2.97 14.28
N THR A 147 -13.91 -2.02 14.60
CA THR A 147 -15.31 -2.06 14.16
C THR A 147 -15.64 -0.84 13.29
N ALA A 148 -16.45 -1.06 12.25
CA ALA A 148 -16.91 -0.02 11.33
C ALA A 148 -18.38 -0.29 10.94
N THR A 149 -19.06 0.72 10.40
CA THR A 149 -20.45 0.59 9.95
C THR A 149 -20.51 0.83 8.45
N SER A 150 -21.21 -0.04 7.72
CA SER A 150 -21.41 0.13 6.28
C SER A 150 -22.36 1.29 5.96
N THR A 151 -22.35 1.73 4.70
CA THR A 151 -23.36 2.63 4.13
C THR A 151 -24.73 1.97 4.08
N SER A 152 -25.79 2.78 3.94
CA SER A 152 -27.19 2.32 3.92
C SER A 152 -27.81 2.24 2.52
N ALA A 153 -27.04 1.89 1.49
CA ALA A 153 -27.48 1.91 0.09
C ALA A 153 -28.63 0.92 -0.25
N GLY A 154 -28.97 -0.01 0.66
CA GLY A 154 -30.05 -1.01 0.53
C GLY A 154 -30.97 -1.08 1.76
N ASP A 155 -31.41 0.07 2.28
CA ASP A 155 -32.37 0.23 3.40
C ASP A 155 -31.91 -0.23 4.80
N HIS A 156 -30.70 -0.76 4.94
CA HIS A 156 -30.10 -1.10 6.24
C HIS A 156 -28.57 -0.94 6.25
N THR A 157 -27.94 -1.17 7.39
CA THR A 157 -26.47 -1.16 7.53
C THR A 157 -25.98 -2.44 8.20
N HIS A 158 -24.71 -2.75 8.00
CA HIS A 158 -23.99 -3.80 8.68
C HIS A 158 -22.94 -3.22 9.61
N GLY A 159 -22.80 -3.82 10.80
CA GLY A 159 -21.61 -3.67 11.63
C GLY A 159 -20.52 -4.60 11.12
N ILE A 160 -19.35 -4.07 10.80
CA ILE A 160 -18.19 -4.82 10.32
C ILE A 160 -17.19 -4.91 11.47
N THR A 161 -16.74 -6.12 11.81
CA THR A 161 -15.68 -6.35 12.78
C THR A 161 -14.49 -6.98 12.08
N VAL A 162 -13.32 -6.36 12.17
CA VAL A 162 -12.07 -6.89 11.62
C VAL A 162 -11.14 -7.22 12.77
N THR A 163 -10.68 -8.47 12.82
CA THR A 163 -9.81 -9.02 13.87
C THR A 163 -8.58 -9.64 13.24
N CYS A 164 -7.51 -9.78 14.00
CA CYS A 164 -6.38 -10.60 13.57
C CYS A 164 -6.77 -12.07 13.55
N ALA A 165 -6.30 -12.77 12.51
CA ALA A 165 -6.37 -14.21 12.44
C ALA A 165 -5.07 -14.79 13.01
N ASP A 166 -5.19 -15.77 13.89
CA ASP A 166 -4.08 -16.57 14.44
C ASP A 166 -3.66 -17.72 13.51
#